data_AF-A0A0N4WFH3-F1
#
_entry.id   AF-A0A0N4WFH3-F1
#
_cell.length_a   1.000
_cell.length_b   1.000
_cell.length_c   1.000
_cell.angle_alpha   90.00
_cell.angle_beta   90.00
_cell.angle_gamma   90.00
#
_symmetry.space_group_name_H-M   'P 1'
#
loop_
_entity.id
_entity.type
_entity.pdbx_description
1 polymer ?
#
loop_
_entity_poly.entity_id
_entity_poly.type
_entity_poly.pdbx_seq_one_letter_code
_entity_poly.pdbx_strand_id
1 'polypeptide(L)'
;MSRFRDVLDTHDGAMAPRQNAAEEYNKIFGCVLDPLYRSVQVAATHLHSPLDVAVYTLNCLSAIYSLVILYPFTDSRIEMIKALMEGNEDVLVSEEASTILANTGLISLYQKAAAHDRNQGPLSAIPGMDANTVNQTLLQFDLYLSQPDNYELDQVAKISSIRTRESVQQRTVDNVVAAYSVIISKLEDPFNAYANVAFKTVEQASERAAQVKGFLWFQQSSCLPVD
;
A
#
# COMPACT_ATOMS: atom_id res chain seq x y z
N MET A 1 25.63 9.37 1.38
CA MET A 1 25.75 7.91 1.19
C MET A 1 27.20 7.44 1.09
N SER A 2 28.07 7.98 0.22
CA SER A 2 29.48 7.50 0.15
C SER A 2 30.23 7.65 1.48
N ARG A 3 30.07 8.79 2.16
CA ARG A 3 30.76 9.05 3.44
C ARG A 3 30.40 8.08 4.58
N PHE A 4 29.22 7.45 4.56
CA PHE A 4 28.87 6.46 5.60
C PHE A 4 29.54 5.12 5.34
N ARG A 5 29.62 4.73 4.06
CA ARG A 5 30.38 3.56 3.61
C ARG A 5 31.86 3.73 3.94
N ASP A 6 32.43 4.90 3.64
CA ASP A 6 33.83 5.21 3.95
C ASP A 6 34.14 5.10 5.46
N VAL A 7 33.21 5.53 6.34
CA VAL A 7 33.36 5.42 7.80
C VAL A 7 33.34 3.97 8.28
N LEU A 8 32.53 3.11 7.66
CA LEU A 8 32.41 1.71 8.04
C LEU A 8 33.54 0.84 7.44
N ASP A 9 33.96 1.11 6.21
CA ASP A 9 35.09 0.44 5.56
C ASP A 9 36.42 0.75 6.27
N THR A 10 36.58 1.96 6.81
CA THR A 10 37.76 2.33 7.61
C THR A 10 37.80 1.58 8.95
N HIS A 11 36.65 1.13 9.46
CA HIS A 11 36.52 0.47 10.75
C HIS A 11 36.77 -1.05 10.67
N ASP A 12 36.47 -1.67 9.53
CA ASP A 12 36.64 -3.13 9.31
C ASP A 12 38.12 -3.54 9.31
N GLY A 13 39.03 -2.66 8.87
CA GLY A 13 40.48 -2.90 8.90
C GLY A 13 41.14 -2.83 10.28
N ALA A 14 40.42 -2.37 11.33
CA ALA A 14 40.99 -2.09 12.65
C ALA A 14 40.56 -3.08 13.76
N MET A 15 39.69 -4.06 13.46
CA MET A 15 39.03 -4.88 14.48
C MET A 15 39.65 -6.27 14.63
N ALA A 16 40.64 -6.36 15.53
CA ALA A 16 40.87 -7.60 16.29
C ALA A 16 39.60 -7.97 17.09
N PRO A 17 39.35 -9.26 17.43
CA PRO A 17 38.10 -9.69 18.06
C PRO A 17 37.99 -9.08 19.46
N ARG A 18 37.29 -7.93 19.56
CA ARG A 18 36.99 -7.27 20.83
C ARG A 18 35.65 -7.77 21.36
N GLN A 19 35.63 -8.13 22.65
CA GLN A 19 34.45 -8.64 23.36
C GLN A 19 33.22 -7.70 23.36
N ASN A 20 33.33 -6.47 22.82
CA ASN A 20 32.29 -5.43 22.80
C ASN A 20 31.89 -4.95 21.39
N ALA A 21 32.21 -5.69 20.32
CA ALA A 21 31.95 -5.26 18.94
C ALA A 21 30.49 -4.85 18.69
N ALA A 22 29.52 -5.60 19.21
CA ALA A 22 28.09 -5.29 19.05
C ALA A 22 27.69 -3.93 19.67
N GLU A 23 28.27 -3.54 20.81
CA GLU A 23 28.00 -2.24 21.43
C GLU A 23 28.65 -1.09 20.66
N GLU A 24 29.85 -1.30 20.12
CA GLU A 24 30.54 -0.31 19.29
C GLU A 24 29.78 -0.06 17.98
N TYR A 25 29.34 -1.12 17.29
CA TYR A 25 28.49 -1.00 16.10
C TYR A 25 27.17 -0.28 16.41
N ASN A 26 26.48 -0.64 17.48
CA ASN A 26 25.24 0.02 17.88
C ASN A 26 25.42 1.52 18.20
N LYS A 27 26.55 1.90 18.82
CA LYS A 27 26.89 3.31 19.06
C LYS A 27 27.14 4.05 17.75
N ILE A 28 27.90 3.47 16.82
CA ILE A 28 28.15 4.07 15.49
C ILE A 28 26.83 4.24 14.74
N PHE A 29 25.98 3.21 14.73
CA PHE A 29 24.66 3.29 14.11
C PHE A 29 23.78 4.35 14.77
N GLY A 30 23.73 4.44 16.10
CA GLY A 30 23.00 5.50 16.79
C GLY A 30 23.51 6.90 16.43
N CYS A 31 24.83 7.07 16.33
CA CYS A 31 25.43 8.35 15.96
C CYS A 31 25.20 8.77 14.50
N VAL A 32 24.87 7.86 13.60
CA VAL A 32 24.69 8.18 12.17
C VAL A 32 23.27 7.99 11.67
N LEU A 33 22.63 6.87 12.00
CA LEU A 33 21.26 6.58 11.57
C LEU A 33 20.24 7.47 12.28
N ASP A 34 20.40 7.74 13.58
CA ASP A 34 19.41 8.57 14.29
C ASP A 34 19.38 10.01 13.76
N PRO A 35 20.53 10.70 13.52
CA PRO A 35 20.51 12.01 12.87
C PRO A 35 19.99 11.97 11.44
N LEU A 36 20.30 10.91 10.68
CA LEU A 36 19.80 10.75 9.32
C LEU A 36 18.28 10.62 9.31
N TYR A 37 17.72 9.78 10.20
CA TYR A 37 16.29 9.62 10.37
C TYR A 37 15.61 10.92 10.78
N ARG A 38 16.16 11.64 11.78
CA ARG A 38 15.65 12.97 12.17
C ARG A 38 15.68 13.96 11.01
N SER A 39 16.71 13.91 10.17
CA SER A 39 16.81 14.78 8.99
C SER A 39 15.72 14.47 7.97
N VAL A 40 15.39 13.19 7.76
CA VAL A 40 14.24 12.78 6.92
C VAL A 40 12.94 13.33 7.50
N GLN A 41 12.71 13.18 8.81
CA GLN A 41 11.51 13.70 9.47
C GLN A 41 11.38 15.22 9.35
N VAL A 42 12.48 15.97 9.57
CA VAL A 42 12.49 17.42 9.43
C VAL A 42 12.24 17.84 7.98
N ALA A 43 12.85 17.16 7.01
CA ALA A 43 12.60 17.46 5.60
C ALA A 43 11.14 17.21 5.21
N ALA A 44 10.53 16.17 5.77
CA ALA A 44 9.13 15.83 5.52
C ALA A 44 8.14 16.90 6.01
N THR A 45 8.47 17.68 7.05
CA THR A 45 7.56 18.74 7.54
C THR A 45 7.38 19.90 6.56
N HIS A 46 8.24 20.00 5.55
CA HIS A 46 8.14 21.00 4.48
C HIS A 46 7.24 20.55 3.32
N LEU A 47 6.71 19.33 3.35
CA LEU A 47 5.80 18.82 2.35
C LEU A 47 4.35 19.11 2.76
N HIS A 48 3.54 19.56 1.79
CA HIS A 48 2.17 20.02 2.05
C HIS A 48 1.13 18.88 1.98
N SER A 49 1.47 17.76 1.34
CA SER A 49 0.58 16.61 1.19
C SER A 49 1.06 15.43 2.04
N PRO A 50 0.18 14.78 2.83
CA PRO A 50 0.50 13.54 3.53
C PRO A 50 1.00 12.42 2.60
N LEU A 51 0.53 12.40 1.35
CA LEU A 51 0.97 11.41 0.35
C LEU A 51 2.39 11.69 -0.13
N ASP A 52 2.74 12.96 -0.31
CA ASP A 52 4.11 13.35 -0.68
C ASP A 52 5.08 13.04 0.48
N VAL A 53 4.64 13.26 1.73
CA VAL A 53 5.37 12.86 2.94
C VAL A 53 5.62 11.34 2.95
N ALA A 54 4.58 10.55 2.67
CA ALA A 54 4.68 9.09 2.67
C ALA A 54 5.66 8.58 1.61
N VAL A 55 5.54 9.06 0.37
CA VAL A 55 6.46 8.68 -0.72
C VAL A 55 7.90 9.10 -0.43
N TYR A 56 8.10 10.34 0.02
CA TYR A 56 9.43 10.83 0.35
C TYR A 56 10.08 9.97 1.45
N THR A 57 9.32 9.70 2.52
CA THR A 57 9.78 8.89 3.65
C THR A 57 10.09 7.46 3.22
N LEU A 58 9.24 6.83 2.40
CA LEU A 58 9.48 5.50 1.83
C LEU A 58 10.76 5.45 0.99
N ASN A 59 10.99 6.46 0.14
CA ASN A 59 12.18 6.53 -0.70
C ASN A 59 13.45 6.68 0.15
N CYS A 60 13.44 7.54 1.16
CA CYS A 60 14.56 7.71 2.08
C CYS A 60 14.81 6.45 2.92
N LEU A 61 13.77 5.86 3.52
CA LEU A 61 13.89 4.66 4.35
C LEU A 61 14.35 3.45 3.53
N SER A 62 13.89 3.29 2.29
CA SER A 62 14.36 2.23 1.39
C SER A 62 15.86 2.35 1.12
N ALA A 63 16.36 3.57 0.90
CA ALA A 63 17.78 3.82 0.71
C ALA A 63 18.59 3.51 1.98
N ILE A 64 18.08 3.90 3.17
CA ILE A 64 18.72 3.58 4.46
C ILE A 64 18.72 2.07 4.69
N TYR A 65 17.59 1.40 4.48
CA TYR A 65 17.43 -0.05 4.60
C TYR A 65 18.47 -0.81 3.78
N SER A 66 18.64 -0.43 2.51
CA SER A 66 19.60 -1.08 1.59
C SER A 66 21.05 -1.00 2.06
N LEU A 67 21.39 -0.01 2.89
CA LEU A 67 22.71 0.10 3.50
C LEU A 67 22.78 -0.67 4.82
N VAL A 68 21.80 -0.49 5.70
CA VAL A 68 21.82 -1.03 7.06
C VAL A 68 21.82 -2.56 7.05
N ILE A 69 21.13 -3.18 6.09
CA ILE A 69 21.06 -4.66 5.96
C ILE A 69 22.42 -5.32 5.69
N LEU A 70 23.42 -4.57 5.20
CA LEU A 70 24.73 -5.10 4.86
C LEU A 70 25.64 -5.29 6.08
N TYR A 71 25.23 -4.80 7.26
CA TYR A 71 26.09 -4.79 8.45
C TYR A 71 25.53 -5.66 9.58
N PRO A 72 26.40 -6.29 10.38
CA PRO A 72 25.98 -7.15 11.49
C PRO A 72 25.33 -6.35 12.62
N PHE A 73 24.56 -7.05 13.47
CA PHE A 73 23.92 -6.51 14.67
C PHE A 73 22.87 -5.41 14.41
N THR A 74 22.28 -5.38 13.20
CA THR A 74 21.32 -4.35 12.78
C THR A 74 19.87 -4.81 12.81
N ASP A 75 19.57 -6.03 13.24
CA ASP A 75 18.22 -6.63 13.15
C ASP A 75 17.11 -5.74 13.74
N SER A 76 17.30 -5.23 14.96
CA SER A 76 16.33 -4.33 15.61
C SER A 76 16.12 -3.02 14.82
N ARG A 77 17.16 -2.50 14.17
CA ARG A 77 17.06 -1.28 13.34
C ARG A 77 16.35 -1.58 12.02
N ILE A 78 16.63 -2.72 11.42
CA ILE A 78 15.96 -3.22 10.22
C ILE A 78 14.45 -3.39 10.49
N GLU A 79 14.08 -4.00 11.62
CA GLU A 79 12.69 -4.15 12.04
C GLU A 79 11.99 -2.79 12.23
N MET A 80 12.65 -1.85 12.91
CA MET A 80 12.13 -0.49 13.07
C MET A 80 11.91 0.20 11.71
N ILE A 81 12.88 0.13 10.80
CA ILE A 81 12.77 0.73 9.46
C ILE A 81 11.62 0.09 8.68
N LYS A 82 11.47 -1.24 8.74
CA LYS A 82 10.35 -1.94 8.08
C LYS A 82 9.01 -1.49 8.62
N ALA A 83 8.83 -1.41 9.94
CA ALA A 83 7.59 -0.95 10.56
C ALA A 83 7.24 0.50 10.14
N LEU A 84 8.25 1.38 10.04
CA LEU A 84 8.07 2.74 9.56
C LEU A 84 7.71 2.77 8.06
N MET A 85 8.32 1.92 7.25
CA MET A 85 7.95 1.78 5.83
C MET A 85 6.51 1.30 5.70
N GLU A 86 6.13 0.23 6.39
CA GLU A 86 4.76 -0.32 6.40
C GLU A 86 3.73 0.75 6.77
N GLY A 87 3.98 1.55 7.82
CA GLY A 87 3.07 2.63 8.19
C GLY A 87 2.92 3.73 7.13
N ASN A 88 3.94 3.99 6.30
CA ASN A 88 3.81 4.92 5.18
C ASN A 88 3.14 4.26 3.96
N GLU A 89 3.33 2.96 3.74
CA GLU A 89 2.56 2.20 2.76
C GLU A 89 1.06 2.24 3.11
N ASP A 90 0.70 2.11 4.39
CA ASP A 90 -0.69 2.14 4.86
C ASP A 90 -1.40 3.45 4.52
N VAL A 91 -0.70 4.58 4.62
CA VAL A 91 -1.24 5.90 4.24
C VAL A 91 -1.59 5.93 2.75
N LEU A 92 -0.69 5.45 1.88
CA LEU A 92 -0.90 5.43 0.44
C LEU A 92 -2.02 4.45 0.06
N VAL A 93 -1.99 3.25 0.61
CA VAL A 93 -3.01 2.20 0.39
C VAL A 93 -4.39 2.70 0.81
N SER A 94 -4.50 3.34 1.97
CA SER A 94 -5.78 3.85 2.47
C SER A 94 -6.34 4.95 1.57
N GLU A 95 -5.51 5.90 1.15
CA GLU A 95 -5.97 7.02 0.31
C GLU A 95 -6.36 6.56 -1.10
N GLU A 96 -5.54 5.70 -1.71
CA GLU A 96 -5.80 5.18 -3.04
C GLU A 96 -7.05 4.32 -3.08
N ALA A 97 -7.21 3.40 -2.11
CA ALA A 97 -8.43 2.60 -2.00
C ALA A 97 -9.66 3.50 -1.76
N SER A 98 -9.55 4.53 -0.91
CA SER A 98 -10.64 5.48 -0.67
C SER A 98 -11.01 6.26 -1.94
N THR A 99 -10.01 6.68 -2.72
CA THR A 99 -10.18 7.38 -3.99
C THR A 99 -10.87 6.49 -5.03
N ILE A 100 -10.45 5.23 -5.17
CA ILE A 100 -11.08 4.25 -6.05
C ILE A 100 -12.55 4.01 -5.64
N LEU A 101 -12.80 3.79 -4.35
CA LEU A 101 -14.17 3.57 -3.84
C LEU A 101 -15.06 4.80 -4.02
N ALA A 102 -14.51 6.01 -3.88
CA ALA A 102 -15.24 7.24 -4.11
C ALA A 102 -15.56 7.45 -5.60
N ASN A 103 -14.56 7.30 -6.48
CA ASN A 103 -14.71 7.51 -7.92
C ASN A 103 -15.65 6.49 -8.59
N THR A 104 -15.70 5.27 -8.05
CA THR A 104 -16.63 4.23 -8.52
C THR A 104 -18.02 4.34 -7.88
N GLY A 105 -18.18 5.15 -6.83
CA GLY A 105 -19.40 5.24 -6.03
C GLY A 105 -19.59 4.09 -5.03
N LEU A 106 -18.68 3.11 -5.00
CA LEU A 106 -18.73 1.97 -4.07
C LEU A 106 -18.69 2.40 -2.61
N ILE A 107 -18.05 3.52 -2.28
CA ILE A 107 -17.93 3.98 -0.90
C ILE A 107 -19.31 4.16 -0.23
N SER A 108 -20.30 4.68 -0.97
CA SER A 108 -21.65 4.87 -0.43
C SER A 108 -22.38 3.55 -0.24
N LEU A 109 -22.20 2.58 -1.14
CA LEU A 109 -22.82 1.26 -1.01
C LEU A 109 -22.19 0.49 0.15
N TYR A 110 -20.86 0.51 0.25
CA TYR A 110 -20.10 -0.13 1.32
C TYR A 110 -20.53 0.39 2.69
N GLN A 111 -20.59 1.71 2.88
CA GLN A 111 -20.98 2.31 4.16
C GLN A 111 -22.40 1.89 4.58
N LYS A 112 -23.36 1.92 3.65
CA LYS A 112 -24.74 1.51 3.94
C LYS A 112 -24.85 0.01 4.18
N ALA A 113 -24.15 -0.82 3.40
CA ALA A 113 -24.11 -2.26 3.57
C ALA A 113 -23.48 -2.67 4.91
N ALA A 114 -22.38 -2.04 5.30
CA ALA A 114 -21.67 -2.31 6.55
C ALA A 114 -22.47 -1.86 7.78
N ALA A 115 -23.17 -0.73 7.70
CA ALA A 115 -24.01 -0.21 8.78
C ALA A 115 -25.42 -0.83 8.85
N HIS A 116 -25.80 -1.64 7.84
CA HIS A 116 -27.14 -2.21 7.74
C HIS A 116 -27.38 -3.30 8.79
N ASP A 117 -28.45 -3.09 9.55
CA ASP A 117 -28.98 -4.04 10.51
C ASP A 117 -30.35 -4.58 10.06
N ARG A 118 -30.63 -5.85 10.35
CA ARG A 118 -31.88 -6.51 9.92
C ARG A 118 -33.14 -5.83 10.48
N ASN A 119 -33.05 -5.10 11.60
CA ASN A 119 -34.19 -4.38 12.17
C ASN A 119 -34.65 -3.19 11.31
N GLN A 120 -33.84 -2.75 10.34
CA GLN A 120 -34.16 -1.65 9.43
C GLN A 120 -34.98 -2.11 8.20
N GLY A 121 -35.25 -3.42 8.09
CA GLY A 121 -35.88 -4.02 6.91
C GLY A 121 -34.87 -4.36 5.80
N PRO A 122 -35.36 -4.72 4.60
CA PRO A 122 -34.51 -5.11 3.48
C PRO A 122 -33.64 -3.93 3.01
N LEU A 123 -32.36 -4.19 2.75
CA LEU A 123 -31.42 -3.15 2.29
C LEU A 123 -31.88 -2.46 0.99
N SER A 124 -32.54 -3.19 0.09
CA SER A 124 -33.11 -2.62 -1.14
C SER A 124 -34.18 -1.54 -0.92
N ALA A 125 -34.81 -1.49 0.25
CA ALA A 125 -35.79 -0.47 0.61
C ALA A 125 -35.15 0.80 1.21
N ILE A 126 -33.84 0.77 1.49
CA ILE A 126 -33.12 1.94 2.01
C ILE A 126 -32.85 2.93 0.87
N PRO A 127 -33.09 4.25 1.05
CA PRO A 127 -32.85 5.24 0.01
C PRO A 127 -31.43 5.17 -0.56
N GLY A 128 -31.33 5.10 -1.89
CA GLY A 128 -30.06 4.97 -2.61
C GLY A 128 -29.37 3.62 -2.44
N MET A 129 -30.14 2.57 -2.15
CA MET A 129 -29.73 1.16 -2.20
C MET A 129 -30.68 0.34 -3.09
N ASP A 130 -31.50 0.98 -3.92
CA ASP A 130 -32.37 0.30 -4.88
C ASP A 130 -31.54 -0.38 -6.00
N ALA A 131 -32.14 -1.35 -6.68
CA ALA A 131 -31.46 -2.16 -7.69
C ALA A 131 -30.87 -1.34 -8.85
N ASN A 132 -31.50 -0.22 -9.24
CA ASN A 132 -30.97 0.60 -10.33
C ASN A 132 -29.70 1.32 -9.89
N THR A 133 -29.74 1.94 -8.70
CA THR A 133 -28.55 2.59 -8.11
C THR A 133 -27.40 1.61 -7.96
N VAL A 134 -27.67 0.41 -7.42
CA VAL A 134 -26.64 -0.62 -7.24
C VAL A 134 -26.03 -1.04 -8.59
N ASN A 135 -26.86 -1.35 -9.59
CA ASN A 135 -26.37 -1.72 -10.93
C ASN A 135 -25.51 -0.61 -11.56
N GLN A 136 -25.91 0.66 -11.44
CA GLN A 136 -25.13 1.79 -11.96
C GLN A 136 -23.75 1.89 -11.31
N THR A 137 -23.67 1.72 -9.99
CA THR A 137 -22.39 1.71 -9.26
C THR A 137 -21.53 0.50 -9.65
N LEU A 138 -22.14 -0.68 -9.79
CA LEU A 138 -21.42 -1.89 -10.23
C LEU A 138 -20.86 -1.73 -11.66
N LEU A 139 -21.56 -1.04 -12.55
CA LEU A 139 -21.05 -0.69 -13.88
C LEU A 139 -19.84 0.24 -13.80
N GLN A 140 -19.83 1.24 -12.90
CA GLN A 140 -18.65 2.09 -12.69
C GLN A 140 -17.47 1.31 -12.12
N PHE A 141 -17.74 0.39 -11.20
CA PHE A 141 -16.71 -0.51 -10.69
C PHE A 141 -16.15 -1.43 -11.78
N ASP A 142 -16.99 -1.91 -12.70
CA ASP A 142 -16.55 -2.70 -13.86
C ASP A 142 -15.64 -1.93 -14.83
N LEU A 143 -15.88 -0.63 -14.99
CA LEU A 143 -14.98 0.25 -15.75
C LEU A 143 -13.61 0.35 -15.06
N TYR A 144 -13.59 0.54 -13.74
CA TYR A 144 -12.36 0.48 -12.95
C TYR A 144 -11.61 -0.86 -13.13
N LEU A 145 -12.31 -2.00 -13.00
CA LEU A 145 -11.69 -3.32 -13.18
C LEU A 145 -11.14 -3.54 -14.60
N SER A 146 -11.60 -2.77 -15.58
CA SER A 146 -11.12 -2.84 -16.96
C SER A 146 -9.91 -1.93 -17.20
N GLN A 147 -9.73 -0.87 -16.41
CA GLN A 147 -8.68 0.15 -16.55
C GLN A 147 -8.24 0.70 -15.18
N PRO A 148 -7.62 -0.11 -14.31
CA PRO A 148 -7.27 0.31 -12.96
C PRO A 148 -6.17 1.39 -12.92
N ASP A 149 -5.26 1.43 -13.90
CA ASP A 149 -4.18 2.42 -13.97
C ASP A 149 -4.70 3.87 -14.04
N ASN A 150 -5.93 4.08 -14.54
CA ASN A 150 -6.56 5.41 -14.58
C ASN A 150 -6.94 5.96 -13.21
N TYR A 151 -6.84 5.14 -12.16
CA TYR A 151 -7.19 5.47 -10.79
C TYR A 151 -5.97 5.46 -9.86
N GLU A 152 -4.77 5.22 -10.39
CA GLU A 152 -3.53 5.24 -9.62
C GLU A 152 -3.22 6.65 -9.13
N LEU A 153 -2.75 6.77 -7.88
CA LEU A 153 -2.24 8.05 -7.38
C LEU A 153 -0.88 8.36 -8.04
N ASP A 154 -0.71 9.58 -8.55
CA ASP A 154 0.56 10.08 -9.09
C ASP A 154 1.75 9.87 -8.14
N GLN A 155 1.48 9.85 -6.83
CA GLN A 155 2.43 9.60 -5.76
C GLN A 155 2.98 8.17 -5.78
N VAL A 156 2.15 7.16 -6.04
CA VAL A 156 2.56 5.75 -6.07
C VAL A 156 3.59 5.51 -7.18
N ALA A 157 3.42 6.16 -8.33
CA ALA A 157 4.39 6.11 -9.43
C ALA A 157 5.78 6.68 -9.07
N LYS A 158 5.87 7.54 -8.06
CA LYS A 158 7.12 8.18 -7.58
C LYS A 158 7.86 7.36 -6.51
N ILE A 159 7.32 6.21 -6.10
CA ILE A 159 8.01 5.28 -5.18
C ILE A 159 9.20 4.65 -5.91
N SER A 160 10.40 4.84 -5.39
CA SER A 160 11.64 4.37 -6.03
C SER A 160 11.80 2.84 -6.00
N SER A 161 11.32 2.20 -4.93
CA SER A 161 11.36 0.74 -4.76
C SER A 161 10.20 0.08 -5.52
N ILE A 162 10.53 -0.74 -6.52
CA ILE A 162 9.53 -1.52 -7.28
C ILE A 162 8.73 -2.43 -6.33
N ARG A 163 9.42 -3.16 -5.44
CA ARG A 163 8.78 -4.03 -4.46
C ARG A 163 7.78 -3.29 -3.56
N THR A 164 8.13 -2.08 -3.12
CA THR A 164 7.24 -1.25 -2.28
C THR A 164 6.04 -0.78 -3.09
N ARG A 165 6.24 -0.40 -4.35
CA ARG A 165 5.15 -0.01 -5.25
C ARG A 165 4.17 -1.16 -5.48
N GLU A 166 4.68 -2.35 -5.76
CA GLU A 166 3.86 -3.56 -5.91
C GLU A 166 3.11 -3.90 -4.62
N SER A 167 3.76 -3.75 -3.45
CA SER A 167 3.12 -3.93 -2.14
C SER A 167 1.92 -2.99 -1.97
N VAL A 168 2.13 -1.69 -2.20
CA VAL A 168 1.06 -0.68 -2.11
C VAL A 168 -0.07 -1.03 -3.07
N GLN A 169 0.23 -1.25 -4.35
CA GLN A 169 -0.78 -1.57 -5.36
C GLN A 169 -1.54 -2.87 -5.05
N GLN A 170 -0.87 -3.90 -4.51
CA GLN A 170 -1.53 -5.16 -4.12
C GLN A 170 -2.47 -4.94 -2.95
N ARG A 171 -1.99 -4.29 -1.90
CA ARG A 171 -2.78 -4.01 -0.70
C ARG A 171 -3.95 -3.07 -0.99
N THR A 172 -3.80 -2.11 -1.92
CA THR A 172 -4.89 -1.28 -2.44
C THR A 172 -5.98 -2.15 -3.07
N VAL A 173 -5.62 -3.07 -3.97
CA VAL A 173 -6.57 -4.00 -4.60
C VAL A 173 -7.27 -4.86 -3.55
N ASP A 174 -6.52 -5.43 -2.62
CA ASP A 174 -7.08 -6.27 -1.55
C ASP A 174 -8.12 -5.50 -0.72
N ASN A 175 -7.85 -4.23 -0.37
CA ASN A 175 -8.79 -3.37 0.36
C ASN A 175 -10.05 -3.05 -0.45
N VAL A 176 -9.91 -2.76 -1.74
CA VAL A 176 -11.06 -2.48 -2.62
C VAL A 176 -11.93 -3.74 -2.78
N VAL A 177 -11.31 -4.91 -2.98
CA VAL A 177 -12.00 -6.20 -3.07
C VAL A 177 -12.67 -6.55 -1.74
N ALA A 178 -12.04 -6.26 -0.60
CA ALA A 178 -12.63 -6.47 0.71
C ALA A 178 -13.91 -5.63 0.89
N ALA A 179 -13.88 -4.34 0.54
CA ALA A 179 -15.07 -3.48 0.57
C ALA A 179 -16.17 -4.00 -0.38
N TYR A 180 -15.80 -4.43 -1.59
CA TYR A 180 -16.71 -5.03 -2.55
C TYR A 180 -17.36 -6.32 -2.00
N SER A 181 -16.60 -7.18 -1.32
CA SER A 181 -17.12 -8.44 -0.76
C SER A 181 -18.21 -8.22 0.29
N VAL A 182 -18.09 -7.17 1.12
CA VAL A 182 -19.14 -6.77 2.07
C VAL A 182 -20.44 -6.43 1.33
N ILE A 183 -20.36 -5.70 0.22
CA ILE A 183 -21.53 -5.36 -0.60
C ILE A 183 -22.15 -6.63 -1.18
N ILE A 184 -21.35 -7.47 -1.84
CA ILE A 184 -21.84 -8.69 -2.49
C ILE A 184 -22.51 -9.64 -1.50
N SER A 185 -21.94 -9.81 -0.31
CA SER A 185 -22.55 -10.64 0.74
C SER A 185 -23.98 -10.20 1.10
N LYS A 186 -24.26 -8.89 1.05
CA LYS A 186 -25.60 -8.34 1.29
C LYS A 186 -26.51 -8.48 0.07
N LEU A 187 -25.98 -8.40 -1.15
CA LEU A 187 -26.76 -8.61 -2.37
C LEU A 187 -27.21 -10.08 -2.52
N GLU A 188 -26.37 -11.01 -2.06
CA GLU A 188 -26.66 -12.45 -2.08
C GLU A 188 -27.67 -12.87 -1.00
N ASP A 189 -27.77 -12.15 0.13
CA ASP A 189 -28.73 -12.44 1.19
C ASP A 189 -30.17 -12.18 0.69
N PRO A 190 -31.02 -13.23 0.56
CA PRO A 190 -32.40 -13.06 0.09
C PRO A 190 -33.23 -12.12 0.96
N PHE A 191 -32.85 -11.92 2.24
CA PHE A 191 -33.49 -10.96 3.14
C PHE A 191 -33.47 -9.53 2.59
N ASN A 192 -32.42 -9.16 1.84
CA ASN A 192 -32.27 -7.81 1.32
C ASN A 192 -33.09 -7.53 0.05
N ALA A 193 -33.81 -8.54 -0.46
CA ALA A 193 -34.83 -8.41 -1.51
C ALA A 193 -34.33 -7.75 -2.80
N TYR A 194 -33.08 -8.02 -3.20
CA TYR A 194 -32.55 -7.57 -4.48
C TYR A 194 -33.06 -8.46 -5.62
N ALA A 195 -33.64 -7.82 -6.64
CA ALA A 195 -34.00 -8.46 -7.91
C ALA A 195 -33.29 -7.74 -9.06
N ASN A 196 -32.87 -8.49 -10.07
CA ASN A 196 -32.25 -7.95 -11.29
C ASN A 196 -30.95 -7.15 -11.05
N VAL A 197 -30.15 -7.54 -10.06
CA VAL A 197 -28.79 -6.99 -9.88
C VAL A 197 -27.79 -7.96 -10.47
N ALA A 198 -26.99 -7.50 -11.42
CA ALA A 198 -25.92 -8.29 -12.02
C ALA A 198 -24.59 -7.87 -11.39
N PHE A 199 -23.96 -8.77 -10.66
CA PHE A 199 -22.65 -8.55 -10.04
C PHE A 199 -21.68 -9.68 -10.41
N LYS A 200 -20.39 -9.36 -10.41
CA LYS A 200 -19.32 -10.36 -10.49
C LYS A 200 -19.11 -10.98 -9.12
N THR A 201 -18.71 -12.24 -9.07
CA THR A 201 -18.26 -12.84 -7.80
C THR A 201 -17.01 -12.13 -7.30
N VAL A 202 -16.72 -12.26 -6.01
CA VAL A 202 -15.53 -11.64 -5.40
C VAL A 202 -14.25 -12.18 -6.05
N GLU A 203 -14.23 -13.46 -6.41
CA GLU A 203 -13.12 -14.11 -7.11
C GLU A 203 -12.91 -13.50 -8.50
N GLN A 204 -13.99 -13.32 -9.26
CA GLN A 204 -13.91 -12.71 -10.59
C GLN A 204 -13.42 -11.26 -10.55
N ALA A 205 -13.83 -10.49 -9.54
CA ALA A 205 -13.37 -9.12 -9.34
C ALA A 205 -11.88 -9.09 -8.96
N SER A 206 -11.46 -9.98 -8.06
CA SER A 206 -10.06 -10.14 -7.64
C SER A 206 -9.15 -10.54 -8.80
N GLU A 207 -9.55 -11.55 -9.58
CA GLU A 207 -8.81 -12.02 -10.76
C GLU A 207 -8.63 -10.91 -11.79
N ARG A 208 -9.68 -10.12 -12.07
CA ARG A 208 -9.57 -9.00 -13.02
C ARG A 208 -8.65 -7.89 -12.52
N ALA A 209 -8.75 -7.54 -11.25
CA ALA A 209 -7.85 -6.57 -10.63
C ALA A 209 -6.39 -7.06 -10.64
N ALA A 210 -6.17 -8.38 -10.58
CA ALA A 210 -4.84 -9.00 -10.68
C ALA A 210 -4.33 -9.17 -12.12
N GLN A 211 -5.19 -9.45 -13.09
CA GLN A 211 -4.80 -9.69 -14.50
C GLN A 211 -4.19 -8.46 -15.17
N VAL A 212 -4.63 -7.26 -14.79
CA VAL A 212 -4.00 -6.02 -15.28
C VAL A 212 -2.54 -5.92 -14.83
N LYS A 213 -2.20 -6.51 -13.67
CA LYS A 213 -0.81 -6.58 -13.16
C LYS A 213 0.03 -7.67 -13.82
N GLY A 214 -0.58 -8.77 -14.25
CA GLY A 214 0.11 -9.86 -14.96
C GLY A 214 0.71 -9.43 -16.30
N PHE A 215 0.10 -8.45 -16.97
CA PHE A 215 0.62 -7.86 -18.20
C PHE A 215 1.92 -7.07 -17.95
N LEU A 216 2.01 -6.38 -16.80
CA LEU A 216 3.21 -5.64 -16.38
C LEU A 216 4.36 -6.58 -15.96
N TRP A 217 4.08 -7.72 -15.32
CA TRP A 217 5.10 -8.74 -15.03
C TRP A 217 5.77 -9.28 -16.29
N PHE A 218 4.99 -9.59 -17.34
CA PHE A 218 5.55 -10.02 -18.61
C PHE A 218 6.31 -8.90 -19.33
N GLN A 219 5.84 -7.64 -19.28
CA GLN A 219 6.51 -6.52 -19.92
C GLN A 219 7.80 -6.08 -19.21
N GLN A 220 7.86 -6.11 -17.87
CA GLN A 220 9.06 -5.76 -17.10
C GLN A 220 10.09 -6.89 -17.05
N SER A 221 9.66 -8.15 -17.00
CA SER A 221 10.58 -9.30 -17.11
C SER A 221 11.26 -9.39 -18.49
N SER A 222 10.65 -8.79 -19.52
CA SER A 222 11.21 -8.67 -20.88
C SER A 222 12.22 -7.52 -21.02
N CYS A 223 12.32 -6.62 -20.03
CA CYS A 223 13.12 -5.39 -20.09
C CYS A 223 14.29 -5.37 -19.10
N LEU A 224 14.52 -6.43 -18.32
CA LEU A 224 15.73 -6.55 -17.52
C LEU A 224 16.89 -7.02 -18.41
N PRO A 225 17.98 -6.24 -18.53
CA PRO A 225 19.19 -6.76 -19.14
C PRO A 225 19.69 -7.91 -18.26
N VAL A 226 19.90 -9.06 -18.88
CA VAL A 226 20.64 -10.17 -18.29
C VAL A 226 22.08 -9.71 -18.22
N ASP A 227 22.53 -9.27 -17.04
CA ASP A 227 23.93 -9.18 -16.62
C ASP A 227 24.04 -9.23 -15.08
#